data_AF-A0A6P7ZQR2-F1
#
_entry.id   AF-A0A6P7ZQR2-F1
#
_cell.length_a   1.000
_cell.length_b   1.000
_cell.length_c   1.000
_cell.angle_alpha   90.00
_cell.angle_beta   90.00
_cell.angle_gamma   90.00
#
_symmetry.space_group_name_H-M   'P 1'
#
loop_
_entity.id
_entity.type
_entity.pdbx_description
1 polymer ?
#
loop_
_entity_poly.entity_id
_entity_poly.type
_entity_poly.pdbx_seq_one_letter_code
_entity_poly.pdbx_strand_id
1 'polypeptide(L)'
;MAVLLCMKYLMFIFNALIFVGGLCLLGVGVWVVVDPDGFQSIVTSNPLLNTGAFILLIAGIFLSLLGFLGCYGALRENKMLLMAFFVLILILFMAELVGAILALTYNKKINREFYLSELQMHYKGDNASDAFSKSWNTIMIAFSCCGVSGAEDFGNASSFHEIYPSTPWPDACCRRDYSMLSRKILDRERCIHGEAGYLNNQGCFSTIAKTLKKYISVTAAVGLVVLGIEMFAMFFALCLYYYFD
;
A
#
# COMPACT_ATOMS: atom_id res chain seq x y z
N MET A 1 12.71 31.75 -27.41
CA MET A 1 11.83 32.40 -26.41
C MET A 1 10.46 31.75 -26.29
N ALA A 2 9.61 31.72 -27.32
CA ALA A 2 8.23 31.20 -27.20
C ALA A 2 8.12 29.75 -26.67
N VAL A 3 9.01 28.85 -27.11
CA VAL A 3 9.04 27.44 -26.65
C VAL A 3 9.38 27.32 -25.17
N LEU A 4 10.33 28.11 -24.67
CA LEU A 4 10.73 28.07 -23.25
C LEU A 4 9.68 28.68 -22.34
N LEU A 5 9.00 29.75 -22.80
CA LEU A 5 7.82 30.28 -22.11
C LEU A 5 6.73 29.21 -22.02
N CYS A 6 6.44 28.51 -23.11
CA CYS A 6 5.49 27.40 -23.12
C CYS A 6 5.88 26.30 -22.12
N MET A 7 7.13 25.83 -22.14
CA MET A 7 7.65 24.84 -21.18
C MET A 7 7.52 25.31 -19.73
N LYS A 8 7.86 26.58 -19.44
CA LYS A 8 7.75 27.17 -18.10
C LYS A 8 6.31 27.18 -17.61
N TYR A 9 5.37 27.64 -18.44
CA TYR A 9 3.95 27.67 -18.07
C TYR A 9 3.35 26.28 -17.94
N LEU A 10 3.68 25.33 -18.83
CA LEU A 10 3.25 23.94 -18.69
C LEU A 10 3.77 23.33 -17.39
N MET A 11 5.06 23.49 -17.10
CA MET A 11 5.66 22.99 -15.86
C MET A 11 4.99 23.61 -14.64
N PHE A 12 4.72 24.92 -14.64
CA PHE A 12 4.01 25.59 -13.57
C PHE A 12 2.59 25.03 -13.39
N ILE A 13 1.79 24.95 -14.47
CA ILE A 13 0.39 24.49 -14.39
C ILE A 13 0.32 23.04 -13.88
N PHE A 14 1.12 22.13 -14.44
CA PHE A 14 1.11 20.73 -14.01
C PHE A 14 1.55 20.57 -12.55
N ASN A 15 2.64 21.24 -12.14
CA ASN A 15 3.07 21.17 -10.75
C ASN A 15 2.09 21.85 -9.79
N ALA A 16 1.34 22.87 -10.23
CA ALA A 16 0.33 23.53 -9.42
C ALA A 16 -0.87 22.61 -9.18
N LEU A 17 -1.27 21.85 -10.20
CA LEU A 17 -2.30 20.81 -10.06
C LEU A 17 -1.83 19.70 -9.12
N ILE A 18 -0.57 19.26 -9.22
CA ILE A 18 0.01 18.27 -8.30
C ILE A 18 0.06 18.82 -6.87
N PHE A 19 0.43 20.08 -6.69
CA PHE A 19 0.47 20.73 -5.38
C PHE A 19 -0.91 20.78 -4.73
N VAL A 20 -1.91 21.30 -5.44
CA VAL A 20 -3.29 21.39 -4.94
C VAL A 20 -3.86 19.99 -4.68
N GLY A 21 -3.63 19.04 -5.58
CA GLY A 21 -4.02 17.64 -5.40
C GLY A 21 -3.36 17.02 -4.15
N GLY A 22 -2.07 17.29 -3.94
CA GLY A 22 -1.32 16.86 -2.75
C GLY A 22 -1.91 17.43 -1.46
N LEU A 23 -2.26 18.73 -1.44
CA LEU A 23 -2.90 19.36 -0.29
C LEU A 23 -4.30 18.77 -0.02
N CYS A 24 -5.08 18.48 -1.05
CA CYS A 24 -6.37 17.82 -0.91
C CYS A 24 -6.21 16.41 -0.32
N LEU A 25 -5.27 15.60 -0.84
CA LEU A 25 -4.98 14.26 -0.31
C LEU A 25 -4.50 14.31 1.14
N LEU A 26 -3.63 15.26 1.45
CA LEU A 26 -3.16 15.49 2.81
C LEU A 26 -4.31 15.89 3.74
N GLY A 27 -5.17 16.81 3.32
CA GLY A 27 -6.35 17.23 4.07
C GLY A 27 -7.30 16.08 4.36
N VAL A 28 -7.58 15.23 3.36
CA VAL A 28 -8.38 14.02 3.53
C VAL A 28 -7.69 13.03 4.47
N GLY A 29 -6.38 12.82 4.33
CA GLY A 29 -5.61 11.95 5.23
C GLY A 29 -5.63 12.42 6.67
N VAL A 30 -5.47 13.73 6.91
CA VAL A 30 -5.53 14.34 8.25
C VAL A 30 -6.94 14.21 8.80
N TRP A 31 -7.96 14.52 8.00
CA TRP A 31 -9.36 14.36 8.37
C TRP A 31 -9.61 12.93 8.85
N VAL A 32 -9.24 11.92 8.06
CA VAL A 32 -9.45 10.50 8.38
C VAL A 32 -8.77 10.08 9.68
N VAL A 33 -7.58 10.61 9.98
CA VAL A 33 -6.83 10.25 11.18
C VAL A 33 -7.30 10.99 12.43
N VAL A 34 -7.78 12.22 12.28
CA VAL A 34 -8.16 13.11 13.40
C VAL A 34 -9.67 13.09 13.68
N ASP A 35 -10.48 12.49 12.80
CA ASP A 35 -11.95 12.59 12.84
C ASP A 35 -12.55 12.27 14.23
N PRO A 36 -13.11 13.28 14.92
CA PRO A 36 -13.71 13.12 16.24
C PRO A 36 -15.05 12.38 16.20
N ASP A 37 -15.72 12.28 15.05
CA ASP A 37 -17.06 11.68 14.91
C ASP A 37 -17.04 10.14 14.80
N GLY A 38 -15.90 9.52 15.16
CA GLY A 38 -15.75 8.07 15.25
C GLY A 38 -15.31 7.40 13.95
N PHE A 39 -15.07 8.13 12.86
CA PHE A 39 -14.56 7.56 11.61
C PHE A 39 -13.17 6.94 11.78
N GLN A 40 -12.34 7.52 12.66
CA GLN A 40 -11.07 6.94 13.08
C GLN A 40 -11.28 5.51 13.65
N SER A 41 -12.33 5.26 14.44
CA SER A 41 -12.61 3.92 14.99
C SER A 41 -12.93 2.89 13.90
N ILE A 42 -13.56 3.32 12.81
CA ILE A 42 -13.87 2.49 11.63
C ILE A 42 -12.59 2.19 10.84
N VAL A 43 -11.73 3.20 10.70
CA VAL A 43 -10.49 3.11 9.94
C VAL A 43 -9.45 2.30 10.71
N THR A 44 -9.21 2.56 11.99
CA THR A 44 -8.29 1.80 12.85
C THR A 44 -8.72 0.35 13.01
N SER A 45 -10.03 0.06 13.01
CA SER A 45 -10.47 -1.32 13.03
C SER A 45 -10.14 -2.05 11.73
N ASN A 46 -9.98 -1.38 10.57
CA ASN A 46 -9.56 -2.00 9.30
C ASN A 46 -8.08 -1.81 9.06
N PRO A 47 -7.26 -2.86 9.16
CA PRO A 47 -5.84 -2.69 8.92
C PRO A 47 -5.56 -2.19 7.49
N LEU A 48 -6.43 -2.49 6.50
CA LEU A 48 -6.33 -1.93 5.15
C LEU A 48 -6.65 -0.44 5.10
N LEU A 49 -7.76 -0.01 5.72
CA LEU A 49 -8.14 1.42 5.70
C LEU A 49 -7.18 2.25 6.54
N ASN A 50 -6.73 1.74 7.68
CA ASN A 50 -5.73 2.39 8.52
C ASN A 50 -4.42 2.58 7.75
N THR A 51 -3.91 1.51 7.13
CA THR A 51 -2.73 1.60 6.27
C THR A 51 -2.95 2.57 5.11
N GLY A 52 -4.13 2.53 4.48
CA GLY A 52 -4.52 3.44 3.41
C GLY A 52 -4.52 4.92 3.85
N ALA A 53 -5.01 5.23 5.04
CA ALA A 53 -5.02 6.59 5.58
C ALA A 53 -3.60 7.15 5.78
N PHE A 54 -2.69 6.34 6.34
CA PHE A 54 -1.28 6.72 6.46
C PHE A 54 -0.60 6.85 5.09
N ILE A 55 -0.92 5.99 4.13
CA ILE A 55 -0.42 6.13 2.75
C ILE A 55 -0.90 7.44 2.12
N LEU A 56 -2.19 7.80 2.28
CA LEU A 56 -2.73 9.07 1.77
C LEU A 56 -2.03 10.28 2.41
N LEU A 57 -1.75 10.24 3.71
CA LEU A 57 -1.00 11.28 4.41
C LEU A 57 0.41 11.44 3.83
N ILE A 58 1.17 10.35 3.77
CA ILE A 58 2.57 10.37 3.30
C ILE A 58 2.62 10.80 1.83
N ALA A 59 1.76 10.24 0.99
CA ALA A 59 1.66 10.60 -0.42
C ALA A 59 1.26 12.07 -0.59
N GLY A 60 0.30 12.57 0.19
CA GLY A 60 -0.14 13.97 0.16
C GLY A 60 0.97 14.96 0.51
N ILE A 61 1.74 14.68 1.57
CA ILE A 61 2.92 15.50 1.95
C ILE A 61 3.93 15.52 0.82
N PHE A 62 4.26 14.35 0.28
CA PHE A 62 5.30 14.20 -0.73
C PHE A 62 4.91 14.87 -2.06
N LEU A 63 3.67 14.67 -2.53
CA LEU A 63 3.14 15.34 -3.72
C LEU A 63 3.06 16.86 -3.54
N SER A 64 2.67 17.34 -2.35
CA SER A 64 2.68 18.77 -2.04
C SER A 64 4.11 19.34 -2.09
N LEU A 65 5.09 18.62 -1.54
CA LEU A 65 6.49 19.07 -1.59
C LEU A 65 7.01 19.13 -3.03
N LEU A 66 6.78 18.07 -3.83
CA LEU A 66 7.18 18.03 -5.23
C LEU A 66 6.54 19.15 -6.05
N GLY A 67 5.22 19.32 -5.92
CA GLY A 67 4.47 20.36 -6.61
C GLY A 67 4.95 21.77 -6.23
N PHE A 68 5.25 22.01 -4.95
CA PHE A 68 5.80 23.28 -4.49
C PHE A 68 7.18 23.57 -5.10
N LEU A 69 8.09 22.60 -5.08
CA LEU A 69 9.44 22.74 -5.66
C LEU A 69 9.38 22.98 -7.16
N GLY A 70 8.56 22.23 -7.88
CA GLY A 70 8.37 22.39 -9.33
C GLY A 70 7.75 23.75 -9.70
N CYS A 71 6.71 24.18 -8.98
CA CYS A 71 6.07 25.48 -9.20
C CYS A 71 7.01 26.65 -8.89
N TYR A 72 7.59 26.65 -7.69
CA TYR A 72 8.37 27.78 -7.21
C TYR A 72 9.72 27.84 -7.94
N GLY A 73 10.32 26.70 -8.27
CA GLY A 73 11.51 26.60 -9.12
C GLY A 73 11.28 27.18 -10.52
N ALA A 74 10.16 26.86 -11.17
CA ALA A 74 9.81 27.41 -12.48
C ALA A 74 9.44 28.90 -12.42
N LEU A 75 8.70 29.35 -11.39
CA LEU A 75 8.23 30.74 -11.27
C LEU A 75 9.36 31.70 -10.91
N ARG A 76 10.22 31.31 -9.96
CA ARG A 76 11.36 32.14 -9.50
C ARG A 76 12.62 31.95 -10.33
N GLU A 77 12.57 31.10 -11.36
CA GLU A 77 13.72 30.77 -12.21
C GLU A 77 14.93 30.31 -11.36
N ASN A 78 14.65 29.64 -10.23
CA ASN A 78 15.66 29.26 -9.25
C ASN A 78 16.23 27.88 -9.59
N LYS A 79 17.46 27.89 -10.13
CA LYS A 79 18.23 26.70 -10.50
C LYS A 79 18.35 25.66 -9.40
N MET A 80 18.59 26.07 -8.16
CA MET A 80 18.76 25.13 -7.04
C MET A 80 17.46 24.36 -6.78
N LEU A 81 16.32 25.05 -6.76
CA LEU A 81 15.02 24.40 -6.53
C LEU A 81 14.61 23.51 -7.70
N LEU A 82 14.93 23.92 -8.92
CA LEU A 82 14.69 23.12 -10.11
C LEU A 82 15.55 21.85 -10.14
N MET A 83 16.81 21.93 -9.71
CA MET A 83 17.68 20.76 -9.54
C MET A 83 17.20 19.86 -8.41
N ALA A 84 16.75 20.41 -7.29
CA ALA A 84 16.17 19.62 -6.21
C ALA A 84 14.92 18.86 -6.70
N PHE A 85 14.03 19.51 -7.44
CA PHE A 85 12.89 18.87 -8.09
C PHE A 85 13.34 17.73 -9.03
N PHE A 86 14.31 17.99 -9.93
CA PHE A 86 14.85 16.99 -10.84
C PHE A 86 15.41 15.77 -10.10
N VAL A 87 16.24 15.98 -9.07
CA VAL A 87 16.84 14.88 -8.30
C VAL A 87 15.78 14.05 -7.58
N LEU A 88 14.75 14.68 -7.03
CA LEU A 88 13.65 13.95 -6.38
C LEU A 88 12.85 13.10 -7.38
N ILE A 89 12.51 13.64 -8.55
CA ILE A 89 11.83 12.87 -9.61
C ILE A 89 12.73 11.74 -10.13
N LEU A 90 14.04 11.97 -10.27
CA LEU A 90 14.98 10.92 -10.68
C LEU A 90 15.04 9.77 -9.66
N ILE A 91 15.01 10.07 -8.35
CA ILE A 91 14.96 9.05 -7.30
C ILE A 91 13.67 8.24 -7.40
N LEU A 92 12.53 8.89 -7.66
CA LEU A 92 11.25 8.19 -7.84
C LEU A 92 11.25 7.29 -9.06
N PHE A 93 11.72 7.80 -10.20
CA PHE A 93 11.85 7.03 -11.43
C PHE A 93 12.69 5.76 -11.21
N MET A 94 13.82 5.89 -10.51
CA MET A 94 14.66 4.74 -10.17
C MET A 94 13.97 3.78 -9.19
N ALA A 95 13.24 4.30 -8.20
CA ALA A 95 12.48 3.49 -7.26
C ALA A 95 11.35 2.71 -7.96
N GLU A 96 10.64 3.33 -8.90
CA GLU A 96 9.61 2.69 -9.72
C GLU A 96 10.20 1.62 -10.63
N LEU A 97 11.34 1.90 -11.28
CA LEU A 97 12.04 0.93 -12.11
C LEU A 97 12.48 -0.30 -11.31
N VAL A 98 13.08 -0.08 -10.14
CA VAL A 98 13.47 -1.16 -9.22
C VAL A 98 12.24 -1.93 -8.76
N GLY A 99 11.16 -1.23 -8.36
CA GLY A 99 9.89 -1.83 -7.98
C GLY A 99 9.30 -2.71 -9.08
N ALA A 100 9.31 -2.24 -10.33
CA ALA A 100 8.84 -2.98 -11.49
C ALA A 100 9.69 -4.24 -11.75
N ILE A 101 11.02 -4.13 -11.69
CA ILE A 101 11.93 -5.27 -11.84
C ILE A 101 11.72 -6.29 -10.72
N LEU A 102 11.61 -5.84 -9.47
CA LEU A 102 11.33 -6.71 -8.33
C LEU A 102 9.98 -7.40 -8.49
N ALA A 103 8.93 -6.69 -8.90
CA ALA A 103 7.63 -7.29 -9.14
C ALA A 103 7.69 -8.38 -10.23
N LEU A 104 8.43 -8.16 -11.32
CA LEU A 104 8.57 -9.15 -12.40
C LEU A 104 9.41 -10.38 -11.99
N THR A 105 10.44 -10.18 -11.20
CA THR A 105 11.36 -11.24 -10.77
C THR A 105 10.80 -12.07 -9.63
N TYR A 106 10.19 -11.43 -8.62
CA TYR A 106 9.60 -12.13 -7.48
C TYR A 106 8.36 -12.91 -7.86
N ASN A 107 7.56 -12.46 -8.83
CA ASN A 107 6.45 -13.27 -9.37
C ASN A 107 6.90 -14.67 -9.83
N LYS A 108 8.18 -14.85 -10.20
CA LYS A 108 8.75 -16.15 -10.61
C LYS A 108 9.33 -16.97 -9.45
N LYS A 109 9.54 -16.37 -8.27
CA LYS A 109 10.19 -16.98 -7.10
C LYS A 109 9.24 -17.24 -5.91
N ILE A 110 8.00 -16.78 -5.99
CA ILE A 110 7.00 -16.99 -4.93
C ILE A 110 6.70 -18.50 -4.82
N ASN A 111 7.39 -19.19 -3.91
CA ASN A 111 7.20 -20.61 -3.63
C ASN A 111 6.28 -20.75 -2.42
N ARG A 112 5.11 -21.37 -2.62
CA ARG A 112 4.11 -21.61 -1.57
C ARG A 112 4.70 -22.34 -0.38
N GLU A 113 5.54 -23.33 -0.61
CA GLU A 113 6.13 -24.16 0.44
C GLU A 113 7.02 -23.36 1.39
N PHE A 114 7.75 -22.36 0.87
CA PHE A 114 8.57 -21.48 1.68
C PHE A 114 7.72 -20.62 2.63
N TYR A 115 6.63 -20.02 2.13
CA TYR A 115 5.73 -19.25 2.98
C TYR A 115 5.02 -20.13 4.01
N LEU A 116 4.71 -21.38 3.65
CA LEU A 116 4.08 -22.34 4.55
C LEU A 116 5.04 -22.68 5.70
N SER A 117 6.30 -23.01 5.40
CA SER A 117 7.30 -23.29 6.43
C SER A 117 7.54 -22.09 7.34
N GLU A 118 7.65 -20.88 6.77
CA GLU A 118 7.83 -19.66 7.55
C GLU A 118 6.62 -19.36 8.45
N LEU A 119 5.39 -19.52 7.93
CA LEU A 119 4.17 -19.36 8.73
C LEU A 119 4.18 -20.34 9.91
N GLN A 120 4.43 -21.62 9.66
CA GLN A 120 4.43 -22.66 10.68
C GLN A 120 5.52 -22.46 11.74
N MET A 121 6.70 -21.94 11.37
CA MET A 121 7.81 -21.72 12.31
C MET A 121 7.73 -20.41 13.09
N HIS A 122 7.12 -19.35 12.55
CA HIS A 122 7.26 -18.01 13.11
C HIS A 122 5.95 -17.37 13.58
N TYR A 123 4.80 -17.87 13.17
CA TYR A 123 3.53 -17.29 13.58
C TYR A 123 3.15 -17.70 15.01
N LYS A 124 2.89 -16.70 15.86
CA LYS A 124 2.67 -16.86 17.31
C LYS A 124 1.26 -16.57 17.80
N GLY A 125 0.31 -16.32 16.89
CA GLY A 125 -1.11 -16.10 17.23
C GLY A 125 -1.58 -14.64 17.18
N ASP A 126 -2.86 -14.44 17.48
CA ASP A 126 -3.54 -13.15 17.29
C ASP A 126 -3.00 -12.01 18.16
N ASN A 127 -2.64 -12.34 19.40
CA ASN A 127 -2.20 -11.38 20.42
C ASN A 127 -0.68 -11.15 20.43
N ALA A 128 0.05 -11.75 19.49
CA ALA A 128 1.50 -11.63 19.45
C ALA A 128 1.93 -10.20 19.09
N SER A 129 2.98 -9.71 19.76
CA SER A 129 3.46 -8.33 19.57
C SER A 129 4.36 -8.16 18.35
N ASP A 130 4.87 -9.26 17.79
CA ASP A 130 5.79 -9.25 16.66
C ASP A 130 5.12 -8.82 15.35
N ALA A 131 5.91 -8.20 14.49
CA ALA A 131 5.43 -7.68 13.21
C ALA A 131 4.99 -8.80 12.26
N PHE A 132 5.56 -10.00 12.36
CA PHE A 132 5.26 -11.13 11.48
C PHE A 132 3.82 -11.63 11.70
N SER A 133 3.46 -11.93 12.95
CA SER A 133 2.12 -12.38 13.33
C SER A 133 1.06 -11.31 13.06
N LYS A 134 1.35 -10.05 13.38
CA LYS A 134 0.46 -8.92 13.06
C LYS A 134 0.21 -8.75 11.56
N SER A 135 1.24 -8.95 10.75
CA SER A 135 1.13 -8.87 9.29
C SER A 135 0.29 -10.02 8.75
N TRP A 136 0.48 -11.24 9.24
CA TRP A 136 -0.33 -12.39 8.87
C TRP A 136 -1.81 -12.24 9.29
N ASN A 137 -2.08 -11.74 10.49
CA ASN A 137 -3.45 -11.42 10.94
C ASN A 137 -4.10 -10.40 10.02
N THR A 138 -3.35 -9.37 9.65
CA THR A 138 -3.79 -8.35 8.70
C THR A 138 -4.14 -8.97 7.35
N ILE A 139 -3.27 -9.83 6.80
CA ILE A 139 -3.50 -10.50 5.52
C ILE A 139 -4.75 -11.39 5.57
N MET A 140 -4.88 -12.23 6.59
CA MET A 140 -6.02 -13.15 6.74
C MET A 140 -7.36 -12.40 6.85
N ILE A 141 -7.40 -11.34 7.65
CA ILE A 141 -8.59 -10.50 7.83
C ILE A 141 -8.90 -9.69 6.56
N ALA A 142 -7.87 -9.10 5.94
CA ALA A 142 -7.99 -8.24 4.76
C ALA A 142 -8.53 -8.98 3.54
N PHE A 143 -7.99 -10.17 3.28
CA PHE A 143 -8.33 -10.97 2.11
C PHE A 143 -9.38 -12.05 2.41
N SER A 144 -9.91 -12.08 3.65
CA SER A 144 -10.88 -13.09 4.10
C SER A 144 -10.40 -14.51 3.76
N CYS A 145 -9.19 -14.85 4.19
CA CYS A 145 -8.51 -16.12 3.92
C CYS A 145 -7.85 -16.62 5.21
N CYS A 146 -7.37 -17.86 5.22
CA CYS A 146 -6.69 -18.44 6.37
C CYS A 146 -5.46 -19.24 5.95
N GLY A 147 -4.34 -19.04 6.65
CA GLY A 147 -3.08 -19.70 6.35
C GLY A 147 -2.53 -19.39 4.95
N VAL A 148 -1.52 -20.13 4.53
CA VAL A 148 -0.98 -20.06 3.16
C VAL A 148 -1.90 -20.81 2.20
N SER A 149 -2.25 -22.03 2.60
CA SER A 149 -3.01 -23.03 1.87
C SER A 149 -4.45 -23.16 2.36
N GLY A 150 -4.66 -22.98 3.66
CA GLY A 150 -5.94 -23.13 4.34
C GLY A 150 -5.74 -23.15 5.86
N ALA A 151 -6.82 -23.36 6.60
CA ALA A 151 -6.78 -23.33 8.08
C ALA A 151 -5.95 -24.46 8.70
N GLU A 152 -5.81 -25.58 8.00
CA GLU A 152 -5.04 -26.74 8.43
C GLU A 152 -3.53 -26.46 8.59
N ASP A 153 -3.03 -25.37 8.00
CA ASP A 153 -1.62 -24.95 8.13
C ASP A 153 -1.22 -24.68 9.59
N PHE A 154 -2.18 -24.33 10.43
CA PHE A 154 -2.02 -24.09 11.88
C PHE A 154 -2.15 -25.36 12.73
N GLY A 155 -2.20 -26.55 12.11
CA GLY A 155 -2.26 -27.82 12.81
C GLY A 155 -1.01 -28.16 13.63
N ASN A 156 -0.93 -29.42 14.08
CA ASN A 156 -0.06 -29.88 15.17
C ASN A 156 1.45 -29.61 15.02
N ALA A 157 1.96 -29.39 13.80
CA ALA A 157 3.38 -29.13 13.55
C ALA A 157 3.73 -27.63 13.56
N SER A 158 2.76 -26.74 13.77
CA SER A 158 2.98 -25.30 13.78
C SER A 158 3.32 -24.77 15.19
N SER A 159 4.12 -23.72 15.25
CA SER A 159 4.46 -23.00 16.49
C SER A 159 3.22 -22.39 17.14
N PHE A 160 2.20 -22.07 16.35
CA PHE A 160 0.90 -21.64 16.88
C PHE A 160 0.24 -22.71 17.73
N HIS A 161 0.21 -23.96 17.25
CA HIS A 161 -0.41 -25.07 17.98
C HIS A 161 0.34 -25.40 19.27
N GLU A 162 1.66 -25.26 19.29
CA GLU A 162 2.47 -25.41 20.50
C GLU A 162 2.06 -24.40 21.60
N ILE A 163 1.76 -23.15 21.20
CA ILE A 163 1.35 -22.09 22.13
C ILE A 163 -0.14 -22.22 22.50
N TYR A 164 -1.00 -22.63 21.56
CA TYR A 164 -2.46 -22.71 21.72
C TYR A 164 -3.00 -24.11 21.35
N PRO A 165 -2.70 -25.17 22.14
CA PRO A 165 -3.01 -26.55 21.77
C PRO A 165 -4.51 -26.85 21.65
N SER A 166 -5.35 -26.07 22.33
CA SER A 166 -6.82 -26.22 22.31
C SER A 166 -7.51 -25.40 21.23
N THR A 167 -6.76 -24.63 20.42
CA THR A 167 -7.31 -23.78 19.36
C THR A 167 -6.80 -24.26 18.00
N PRO A 168 -7.68 -24.68 17.07
CA PRO A 168 -7.25 -25.29 15.81
C PRO A 168 -6.65 -24.29 14.81
N TRP A 169 -7.03 -23.01 14.89
CA TRP A 169 -6.50 -21.91 14.08
C TRP A 169 -6.75 -20.56 14.77
N PRO A 170 -6.09 -19.47 14.34
CA PRO A 170 -6.26 -18.14 14.93
C PRO A 170 -7.64 -17.53 14.65
N ASP A 171 -8.09 -16.64 15.53
CA ASP A 171 -9.33 -15.88 15.39
C ASP A 171 -9.30 -14.98 14.13
N ALA A 172 -8.12 -14.60 13.63
CA ALA A 172 -7.96 -13.92 12.35
C ALA A 172 -8.52 -14.70 11.14
N CYS A 173 -8.64 -16.03 11.23
CA CYS A 173 -9.24 -16.88 10.21
C CYS A 173 -10.78 -16.87 10.24
N CYS A 174 -11.38 -16.38 11.31
CA CYS A 174 -12.82 -16.34 11.46
C CYS A 174 -13.45 -15.23 10.61
N ARG A 175 -14.63 -15.53 10.08
CA ARG A 175 -15.40 -14.58 9.30
C ARG A 175 -15.93 -13.47 10.21
N ARG A 176 -15.85 -12.25 9.70
CA ARG A 176 -16.28 -11.05 10.40
C ARG A 176 -17.53 -10.49 9.73
N ASP A 177 -18.40 -9.93 10.54
CA ASP A 177 -19.51 -9.15 10.03
C ASP A 177 -19.01 -7.78 9.58
N TYR A 178 -19.27 -7.46 8.30
CA TYR A 178 -18.94 -6.16 7.72
C TYR A 178 -20.15 -5.19 7.76
N SER A 179 -21.31 -5.64 8.23
CA SER A 179 -22.54 -4.84 8.31
C SER A 179 -22.59 -3.94 9.56
N MET A 180 -21.87 -4.32 10.62
CA MET A 180 -21.78 -3.56 11.86
C MET A 180 -20.42 -2.86 11.96
N LEU A 181 -20.46 -1.57 12.31
CA LEU A 181 -19.30 -0.69 12.54
C LEU A 181 -18.24 -1.32 13.47
N SER A 182 -18.66 -2.24 14.33
CA SER A 182 -17.84 -3.06 15.21
C SER A 182 -17.57 -4.41 14.54
N ARG A 183 -16.42 -4.55 13.88
CA ARG A 183 -15.97 -5.77 13.17
C ARG A 183 -15.67 -6.94 14.12
N LYS A 184 -16.70 -7.39 14.82
CA LYS A 184 -16.68 -8.59 15.65
C LYS A 184 -16.69 -9.82 14.75
N ILE A 185 -16.08 -10.87 15.28
CA ILE A 185 -16.22 -12.21 14.72
C ILE A 185 -17.72 -12.54 14.76
N LEU A 186 -18.26 -13.03 13.64
CA LEU A 186 -19.70 -13.26 13.50
C LEU A 186 -20.20 -14.23 14.58
N ASP A 187 -19.53 -15.38 14.69
CA ASP A 187 -19.71 -16.34 15.77
C ASP A 187 -18.38 -17.06 15.98
N ARG A 188 -17.76 -16.86 17.15
CA ARG A 188 -16.44 -17.41 17.47
C ARG A 188 -16.51 -18.92 17.68
N GLU A 189 -17.58 -19.41 18.29
CA GLU A 189 -17.71 -20.82 18.66
C GLU A 189 -17.91 -21.68 17.41
N ARG A 190 -18.83 -21.27 16.51
CA ARG A 190 -19.03 -21.93 15.21
C ARG A 190 -17.79 -21.87 14.32
N CYS A 191 -17.03 -20.77 14.39
CA CYS A 191 -15.76 -20.66 13.67
C CYS A 191 -14.75 -21.70 14.16
N ILE A 192 -14.59 -21.89 15.47
CA ILE A 192 -13.65 -22.86 16.05
C ILE A 192 -14.06 -24.30 15.71
N HIS A 193 -15.36 -24.57 15.59
CA HIS A 193 -15.88 -25.85 15.10
C HIS A 193 -15.77 -26.06 13.59
N GLY A 194 -15.28 -25.06 12.84
CA GLY A 194 -15.07 -25.16 11.40
C GLY A 194 -16.37 -25.15 10.58
N GLU A 195 -17.46 -24.60 11.12
CA GLU A 195 -18.74 -24.55 10.42
C GLU A 195 -18.65 -23.73 9.11
N ALA A 196 -19.25 -24.28 8.06
CA ALA A 196 -19.32 -23.63 6.76
C ALA A 196 -20.03 -22.28 6.87
N GLY A 197 -19.36 -21.22 6.45
CA GLY A 197 -19.88 -19.85 6.50
C GLY A 197 -19.33 -19.00 7.64
N TYR A 198 -18.66 -19.58 8.64
CA TYR A 198 -18.03 -18.88 9.76
C TYR A 198 -16.50 -18.92 9.73
N LEU A 199 -15.91 -19.88 9.01
CA LEU A 199 -14.46 -19.99 8.79
C LEU A 199 -14.07 -19.59 7.35
N ASN A 200 -13.03 -18.77 7.20
CA ASN A 200 -12.43 -18.48 5.90
C ASN A 200 -11.45 -19.59 5.48
N ASN A 201 -11.96 -20.72 5.01
CA ASN A 201 -11.10 -21.91 4.75
C ASN A 201 -10.18 -21.81 3.51
N GLN A 202 -10.34 -20.76 2.70
CA GLN A 202 -9.51 -20.56 1.51
C GLN A 202 -8.10 -20.05 1.88
N GLY A 203 -7.07 -20.64 1.28
CA GLY A 203 -5.68 -20.21 1.47
C GLY A 203 -5.41 -18.79 0.99
N CYS A 204 -4.61 -18.03 1.74
CA CYS A 204 -4.27 -16.66 1.38
C CYS A 204 -3.41 -16.57 0.14
N PHE A 205 -2.54 -17.55 -0.12
CA PHE A 205 -1.64 -17.53 -1.27
C PHE A 205 -2.40 -17.47 -2.60
N SER A 206 -3.37 -18.37 -2.79
CA SER A 206 -4.19 -18.42 -4.01
C SER A 206 -5.13 -17.23 -4.12
N THR A 207 -5.69 -16.78 -2.99
CA THR A 207 -6.61 -15.64 -2.92
C THR A 207 -5.92 -14.33 -3.31
N ILE A 208 -4.73 -14.08 -2.75
CA ILE A 208 -3.92 -12.91 -3.08
C ILE A 208 -3.45 -12.99 -4.53
N ALA A 209 -2.96 -14.14 -4.99
CA ALA A 209 -2.53 -14.30 -6.38
C ALA A 209 -3.66 -14.02 -7.38
N LYS A 210 -4.88 -14.50 -7.10
CA LYS A 210 -6.07 -14.22 -7.93
C LYS A 210 -6.43 -12.73 -7.92
N THR A 211 -6.36 -12.10 -6.75
CA THR A 211 -6.64 -10.66 -6.59
C THR A 211 -5.61 -9.81 -7.34
N LEU A 212 -4.33 -10.11 -7.20
CA LEU A 212 -3.25 -9.42 -7.91
C LEU A 212 -3.40 -9.57 -9.42
N LYS A 213 -3.66 -10.78 -9.94
CA LYS A 213 -3.88 -11.00 -11.38
C LYS A 213 -5.04 -10.18 -11.94
N LYS A 214 -6.06 -9.87 -11.14
CA LYS A 214 -7.18 -9.04 -11.57
C LYS A 214 -6.78 -7.58 -11.80
N TYR A 215 -5.91 -7.04 -10.95
CA TYR A 215 -5.55 -5.61 -10.97
C TYR A 215 -4.21 -5.31 -11.65
N ILE A 216 -3.35 -6.32 -11.86
CA ILE A 216 -1.99 -6.14 -12.41
C ILE A 216 -1.97 -5.40 -13.75
N SER A 217 -2.95 -5.66 -14.63
CA SER A 217 -3.00 -4.99 -15.93
C SER A 217 -3.27 -3.50 -15.81
N VAL A 218 -4.18 -3.10 -14.91
CA VAL A 218 -4.50 -1.69 -14.68
C VAL A 218 -3.33 -1.01 -13.99
N THR A 219 -2.75 -1.63 -12.95
CA THR A 219 -1.59 -1.09 -12.24
C THR A 219 -0.38 -0.91 -13.17
N ALA A 220 -0.10 -1.89 -14.05
CA ALA A 220 0.99 -1.79 -15.01
C ALA A 220 0.77 -0.64 -16.02
N ALA A 221 -0.47 -0.46 -16.50
CA ALA A 221 -0.81 0.65 -17.40
C ALA A 221 -0.63 2.01 -16.73
N VAL A 222 -1.09 2.17 -15.48
CA VAL A 222 -0.90 3.39 -14.70
C VAL A 222 0.59 3.67 -14.47
N GLY A 223 1.37 2.66 -14.08
CA GLY A 223 2.82 2.81 -13.86
C GLY A 223 3.57 3.27 -15.12
N LEU A 224 3.22 2.75 -16.29
CA LEU A 224 3.84 3.19 -17.55
C LEU A 224 3.53 4.66 -17.87
N VAL A 225 2.31 5.11 -17.59
CA VAL A 225 1.94 6.52 -17.75
C VAL A 225 2.72 7.42 -16.80
N VAL A 226 2.87 7.00 -15.53
CA VAL A 226 3.64 7.75 -14.53
C VAL A 226 5.10 7.90 -14.95
N LEU A 227 5.77 6.80 -15.33
CA LEU A 227 7.15 6.84 -15.86
C LEU A 227 7.30 7.80 -17.05
N GLY A 228 6.31 7.84 -17.95
CA GLY A 228 6.28 8.78 -19.06
C GLY A 228 6.22 10.24 -18.59
N ILE A 229 5.32 10.55 -17.65
CA ILE A 229 5.16 11.89 -17.08
C ILE A 229 6.46 12.33 -16.37
N GLU A 230 7.07 11.45 -15.58
CA GLU A 230 8.34 11.74 -14.89
C GLU A 230 9.46 12.04 -15.88
N MET A 231 9.56 11.27 -16.97
CA MET A 231 10.55 11.53 -18.03
C MET A 231 10.35 12.90 -18.68
N PHE A 232 9.11 13.28 -18.98
CA PHE A 232 8.81 14.62 -19.51
C PHE A 232 9.13 15.73 -18.48
N ALA A 233 8.80 15.52 -17.21
CA ALA A 233 9.09 16.47 -16.14
C ALA A 233 10.60 16.69 -15.97
N MET A 234 11.38 15.61 -15.97
CA MET A 234 12.85 15.65 -15.93
C MET A 234 13.43 16.39 -17.14
N PHE A 235 12.91 16.10 -18.34
CA PHE A 235 13.34 16.79 -19.56
C PHE A 235 13.09 18.30 -19.49
N PHE A 236 11.89 18.73 -19.10
CA PHE A 236 11.57 20.15 -18.93
C PHE A 236 12.40 20.82 -17.84
N ALA A 237 12.62 20.15 -16.71
CA ALA A 237 13.47 20.66 -15.64
C ALA A 237 14.91 20.91 -16.11
N LEU A 238 15.50 19.97 -16.87
CA LEU A 238 16.85 20.14 -17.42
C LEU A 238 16.92 21.26 -18.46
N CYS A 239 15.95 21.34 -19.37
CA CYS A 239 15.90 22.41 -20.38
C CYS A 239 15.80 23.80 -19.72
N LEU A 240 14.96 23.94 -18.71
CA LEU A 240 14.80 25.20 -17.97
C LEU A 240 16.04 25.51 -17.11
N TYR A 241 16.66 24.51 -16.50
CA TYR A 241 17.89 24.68 -15.70
C TYR A 241 19.04 25.25 -16.52
N TYR A 242 19.23 24.75 -17.75
CA TYR A 242 20.30 25.23 -18.63
C TYR A 242 20.05 26.66 -19.14
N TYR A 243 18.79 27.08 -19.21
CA TYR A 243 18.41 28.37 -19.77
C TYR A 243 18.31 29.50 -18.75
N PHE A 244 17.93 29.19 -17.51
CA PHE A 244 17.99 30.20 -16.45
C PHE A 244 19.44 30.66 -16.28
N ASP A 245 19.66 31.92 -15.91
CA ASP A 245 20.99 32.48 -15.63
C ASP A 245 21.37 32.31 -14.15
#